data_AF-A0A850FC67-F1
#
_entry.id   AF-A0A850FC67-F1
#
_cell.length_a   1.000
_cell.length_b   1.000
_cell.length_c   1.000
_cell.angle_alpha   90.00
_cell.angle_beta   90.00
_cell.angle_gamma   90.00
#
_symmetry.space_group_name_H-M   'P 1'
#
loop_
_entity.id
_entity.type
_entity.pdbx_description
1 polymer ?
#
loop_
_entity_poly.entity_id
_entity_poly.type
_entity_poly.pdbx_seq_one_letter_code
_entity_poly.pdbx_strand_id
1 'polypeptide(L)'
;MLKKKIALNKVVAFFEDVEGVSDIDFIEHERGDFDKYCEKIKKIFGYQREIKPTQEVCLKLIGDGVIKWQMECLSSIIGREVFIDANEYYFVRFKIFDGMLFIKSICSLNGNNDLILFVKSPRKILAFSDDEYTISFYEEMI
;
A
#
# COMPACT_ATOMS: atom_id res chain seq x y z
N MET A 1 -11.31 17.15 16.74
CA MET A 1 -10.80 16.15 17.71
C MET A 1 -11.54 14.82 17.67
N LEU A 2 -12.88 14.77 17.84
CA LEU A 2 -13.61 13.50 17.92
C LEU A 2 -13.48 12.63 16.64
N LYS A 3 -13.64 13.23 15.46
CA LYS A 3 -13.45 12.53 14.16
C LYS A 3 -12.06 11.91 14.01
N LYS A 4 -11.01 12.68 14.34
CA LYS A 4 -9.61 12.25 14.31
C LYS A 4 -9.35 11.04 15.24
N LYS A 5 -9.98 11.01 16.42
CA LYS A 5 -9.87 9.88 17.36
C LYS A 5 -10.59 8.63 16.85
N ILE A 6 -11.79 8.79 16.28
CA ILE A 6 -12.55 7.67 15.68
C ILE A 6 -11.77 7.07 14.50
N ALA A 7 -11.18 7.92 13.64
CA ALA A 7 -10.37 7.49 12.52
C ALA A 7 -9.14 6.69 12.99
N LEU A 8 -8.42 7.16 14.02
CA LEU A 8 -7.29 6.42 14.58
C LEU A 8 -7.71 5.04 15.08
N ASN A 9 -8.77 4.95 15.88
CA ASN A 9 -9.23 3.66 16.42
C ASN A 9 -9.59 2.65 15.32
N LYS A 10 -10.17 3.11 14.21
CA LYS A 10 -10.48 2.23 13.06
C LYS A 10 -9.21 1.70 12.41
N VAL A 11 -8.21 2.55 12.21
CA VAL A 11 -6.94 2.15 11.60
C VAL A 11 -6.16 1.22 12.53
N VAL A 12 -6.14 1.51 13.83
CA VAL A 12 -5.53 0.62 14.84
C VAL A 12 -6.19 -0.76 14.79
N ALA A 13 -7.51 -0.82 14.90
CA ALA A 13 -8.24 -2.10 14.86
C ALA A 13 -8.00 -2.86 13.56
N PHE A 14 -7.96 -2.17 12.40
CA PHE A 14 -7.61 -2.82 11.13
C PHE A 14 -6.21 -3.44 11.18
N PHE A 15 -5.22 -2.71 11.70
CA PHE A 15 -3.83 -3.18 11.75
C PHE A 15 -3.54 -4.19 12.86
N GLU A 16 -4.43 -4.35 13.86
CA GLU A 16 -4.36 -5.44 14.84
C GLU A 16 -4.59 -6.82 14.18
N ASP A 17 -5.39 -6.86 13.11
CA ASP A 17 -5.69 -8.07 12.34
C ASP A 17 -4.74 -8.29 11.15
N VAL A 18 -3.84 -7.34 10.85
CA VAL A 18 -2.86 -7.48 9.76
C VAL A 18 -1.67 -8.30 10.24
N GLU A 19 -1.45 -9.43 9.57
CA GLU A 19 -0.34 -10.34 9.87
C GLU A 19 0.85 -10.08 8.92
N GLY A 20 2.01 -10.67 9.24
CA GLY A 20 3.22 -10.53 8.40
C GLY A 20 3.93 -9.17 8.48
N VAL A 21 3.49 -8.29 9.40
CA VAL A 21 4.04 -6.94 9.61
C VAL A 21 4.50 -6.71 11.05
N SER A 22 5.45 -5.80 11.22
CA SER A 22 6.03 -5.41 12.51
C SER A 22 6.29 -3.90 12.57
N ASP A 23 6.69 -3.39 13.74
CA ASP A 23 7.05 -1.98 13.94
C ASP A 23 5.96 -0.99 13.49
N ILE A 24 4.69 -1.34 13.74
CA ILE A 24 3.53 -0.53 13.36
C ILE A 24 3.51 0.77 14.17
N ASP A 25 3.43 1.91 13.47
CA ASP A 25 3.33 3.25 14.05
C ASP A 25 2.33 4.11 13.25
N PHE A 26 1.59 4.97 13.95
CA PHE A 26 0.51 5.78 13.38
C PHE A 26 0.94 7.25 13.39
N ILE A 27 1.17 7.81 12.21
CA ILE A 27 1.78 9.13 12.05
C ILE A 27 0.71 10.11 11.54
N GLU A 28 0.46 11.17 12.30
CA GLU A 28 -0.41 12.26 11.85
C GLU A 28 0.16 12.93 10.59
N HIS A 29 -0.68 13.20 9.59
CA HIS A 29 -0.27 13.86 8.34
C HIS A 29 0.51 15.16 8.59
N GLU A 30 0.04 15.99 9.54
CA GLU A 30 0.66 17.27 9.92
C GLU A 30 2.08 17.15 10.50
N ARG A 31 2.49 15.94 10.94
CA ARG A 31 3.80 15.70 11.57
C ARG A 31 4.81 15.01 10.64
N GLY A 32 4.38 14.62 9.45
CA GLY A 32 5.22 13.89 8.51
C GLY A 32 5.53 14.70 7.25
N ASP A 33 6.77 14.63 6.78
CA ASP A 33 7.17 15.17 5.46
C ASP A 33 6.74 14.20 4.35
N PHE A 34 5.43 14.09 4.14
CA PHE A 34 4.81 13.20 3.15
C PHE A 34 4.09 13.95 2.04
N ASP A 35 4.22 15.27 1.94
CA ASP A 35 3.56 16.07 0.91
C ASP A 35 3.88 15.57 -0.50
N LYS A 36 5.16 15.23 -0.75
CA LYS A 36 5.61 14.62 -2.01
C LYS A 36 5.02 13.24 -2.26
N TYR A 37 4.68 12.50 -1.20
CA TYR A 37 4.01 11.19 -1.30
C TYR A 37 2.53 11.37 -1.63
N CYS A 38 1.82 12.24 -0.91
CA CYS A 38 0.42 12.57 -1.19
C CYS A 38 0.20 13.11 -2.60
N GLU A 39 1.05 14.02 -3.07
CA GLU A 39 0.98 14.54 -4.44
C GLU A 39 1.17 13.41 -5.48
N LYS A 40 2.07 12.45 -5.22
CA LYS A 40 2.32 11.32 -6.12
C LYS A 40 1.15 10.32 -6.12
N ILE A 41 0.54 10.01 -4.98
CA ILE A 41 -0.68 9.17 -4.93
C ILE A 41 -1.82 9.82 -5.73
N LYS A 42 -2.02 11.14 -5.56
CA LYS A 42 -3.02 11.89 -6.32
C LYS A 42 -2.80 11.85 -7.84
N LYS A 43 -1.54 11.74 -8.29
CA LYS A 43 -1.22 11.55 -9.72
C LYS A 43 -1.47 10.13 -10.23
N ILE A 44 -1.28 9.12 -9.38
CA ILE A 44 -1.55 7.70 -9.70
C ILE A 44 -3.06 7.47 -9.86
N PHE A 45 -3.87 7.97 -8.91
CA PHE A 45 -5.33 7.78 -8.91
C PHE A 45 -6.14 8.98 -9.42
N GLY A 46 -5.48 10.00 -9.96
CA GLY A 46 -6.14 11.17 -10.51
C GLY A 46 -6.99 10.83 -11.73
N TYR A 47 -8.11 11.53 -11.89
CA TYR A 47 -9.02 11.38 -13.04
C TYR A 47 -8.32 11.63 -14.39
N GLN A 48 -7.23 12.40 -14.36
CA GLN A 48 -6.23 12.49 -15.44
C GLN A 48 -5.00 11.71 -14.98
N ARG A 49 -4.97 10.39 -15.22
CA ARG A 49 -3.81 9.55 -14.89
C ARG A 49 -2.59 10.06 -15.66
N GLU A 50 -1.68 10.75 -14.98
CA GLU A 50 -0.44 11.28 -15.57
C GLU A 50 0.71 10.26 -15.57
N ILE A 51 0.55 9.16 -14.81
CA ILE A 51 1.58 8.12 -14.63
C ILE A 51 1.02 6.81 -15.18
N LYS A 52 1.75 6.21 -16.13
CA LYS A 52 1.42 4.88 -16.66
C LYS A 52 2.02 3.80 -15.76
N PRO A 53 1.32 2.67 -15.54
CA PRO A 53 1.92 1.51 -14.89
C PRO A 53 3.12 1.03 -15.71
N THR A 54 4.15 0.56 -15.02
CA THR A 54 5.29 -0.08 -15.68
C THR A 54 4.93 -1.49 -16.14
N GLN A 55 3.94 -2.10 -15.52
CA GLN A 55 3.40 -3.39 -15.92
C GLN A 55 1.93 -3.52 -15.55
N GLU A 56 1.16 -4.16 -16.43
CA GLU A 56 -0.23 -4.54 -16.19
C GLU A 56 -0.37 -6.06 -16.31
N VAL A 57 -1.07 -6.68 -15.37
CA VAL A 57 -1.31 -8.12 -15.31
C VAL A 57 -2.81 -8.35 -15.49
N CYS A 58 -3.21 -8.97 -16.61
CA CYS A 58 -4.63 -9.23 -16.86
C CYS A 58 -5.16 -10.35 -15.96
N LEU A 59 -6.12 -10.04 -15.10
CA LEU A 59 -6.69 -10.97 -14.13
C LEU A 59 -7.45 -12.14 -14.77
N LYS A 60 -7.97 -11.95 -15.98
CA LYS A 60 -8.66 -12.99 -16.76
C LYS A 60 -7.77 -14.18 -17.12
N LEU A 61 -6.45 -14.07 -17.01
CA LEU A 61 -5.51 -15.03 -17.58
C LEU A 61 -4.60 -15.72 -16.56
N ILE A 62 -4.57 -15.31 -15.27
CA ILE A 62 -3.31 -15.46 -14.50
C ILE A 62 -3.42 -16.15 -13.12
N GLY A 63 -4.59 -16.29 -12.49
CA GLY A 63 -4.72 -17.12 -11.25
C GLY A 63 -3.58 -16.93 -10.23
N ASP A 64 -2.88 -18.01 -9.86
CA ASP A 64 -1.74 -18.00 -8.92
C ASP A 64 -0.50 -17.18 -9.38
N GLY A 65 -0.40 -16.84 -10.67
CA GLY A 65 0.69 -16.02 -11.20
C GLY A 65 0.70 -14.60 -10.64
N VAL A 66 -0.49 -14.07 -10.28
CA VAL A 66 -0.64 -12.77 -9.63
C VAL A 66 0.04 -12.76 -8.26
N ILE A 67 -0.26 -13.77 -7.44
CA ILE A 67 0.29 -13.91 -6.08
C ILE A 67 1.80 -14.04 -6.15
N LYS A 68 2.33 -14.83 -7.09
CA LYS A 68 3.77 -14.98 -7.28
C LYS A 68 4.45 -13.65 -7.60
N TRP A 69 3.86 -12.82 -8.45
CA TRP A 69 4.47 -11.55 -8.84
C TRP A 69 4.35 -10.48 -7.76
N GLN A 70 3.21 -10.42 -7.05
CA GLN A 70 3.07 -9.62 -5.83
C GLN A 70 4.14 -9.99 -4.79
N MET A 71 4.42 -11.28 -4.62
CA MET A 71 5.50 -11.77 -3.76
C MET A 71 6.89 -11.33 -4.24
N GLU A 72 7.15 -11.37 -5.55
CA GLU A 72 8.41 -10.87 -6.12
C GLU A 72 8.59 -9.36 -5.86
N CYS A 73 7.55 -8.54 -6.05
CA CYS A 73 7.58 -7.11 -5.71
C CYS A 73 7.85 -6.88 -4.22
N LEU A 74 7.13 -7.60 -3.35
CA LEU A 74 7.29 -7.49 -1.90
C LEU A 74 8.66 -7.96 -1.42
N SER A 75 9.25 -8.99 -2.05
CA SER A 75 10.57 -9.49 -1.68
C SER A 75 11.65 -8.40 -1.68
N SER A 76 11.51 -7.43 -2.59
CA SER A 76 12.43 -6.29 -2.70
C SER A 76 12.31 -5.28 -1.55
N ILE A 77 11.25 -5.38 -0.73
CA ILE A 77 10.95 -4.44 0.37
C ILE A 77 10.76 -5.11 1.73
N ILE A 78 10.91 -6.44 1.83
CA ILE A 78 10.93 -7.15 3.11
C ILE A 78 12.01 -6.54 4.04
N GLY A 79 11.63 -6.32 5.30
CA GLY A 79 12.46 -5.71 6.33
C GLY A 79 12.64 -4.19 6.20
N ARG A 80 12.14 -3.57 5.11
CA ARG A 80 12.22 -2.12 4.91
C ARG A 80 11.02 -1.43 5.54
N GLU A 81 11.24 -0.17 5.91
CA GLU A 81 10.19 0.71 6.41
C GLU A 81 9.28 1.11 5.25
N VAL A 82 8.00 0.74 5.37
CA VAL A 82 6.93 1.07 4.43
C VAL A 82 5.86 1.92 5.08
N PHE A 83 5.15 2.69 4.26
CA PHE A 83 4.06 3.55 4.67
C PHE A 83 2.83 3.35 3.79
N ILE A 84 1.66 3.48 4.38
CA ILE A 84 0.39 3.60 3.65
C ILE A 84 -0.37 4.84 4.10
N ASP A 85 -1.12 5.44 3.18
CA ASP A 85 -2.14 6.43 3.52
C ASP A 85 -3.37 5.68 4.01
N ALA A 86 -3.73 5.85 5.29
CA ALA A 86 -4.77 5.05 5.92
C ALA A 86 -6.10 5.79 6.01
N ASN A 87 -6.06 7.12 6.12
CA ASN A 87 -7.22 8.01 6.05
C ASN A 87 -6.76 9.48 5.98
N GLU A 88 -7.71 10.40 5.89
CA GLU A 88 -7.47 11.85 5.80
C GLU A 88 -6.58 12.48 6.90
N TYR A 89 -6.29 11.77 7.99
CA TYR A 89 -5.49 12.25 9.13
C TYR A 89 -4.19 11.49 9.39
N TYR A 90 -4.04 10.23 8.94
CA TYR A 90 -2.96 9.36 9.39
C TYR A 90 -2.34 8.52 8.27
N PHE A 91 -1.02 8.44 8.31
CA PHE A 91 -0.24 7.37 7.71
C PHE A 91 -0.01 6.25 8.71
N VAL A 92 0.13 5.02 8.22
CA VAL A 92 0.69 3.93 9.01
C VAL A 92 2.06 3.57 8.47
N ARG A 93 3.04 3.51 9.35
CA ARG A 93 4.40 3.04 9.10
C ARG A 93 4.55 1.64 9.67
N PHE A 94 5.16 0.72 8.93
CA PHE A 94 5.45 -0.63 9.41
C PHE A 94 6.59 -1.26 8.61
N LYS A 95 6.97 -2.49 8.95
CA LYS A 95 7.88 -3.33 8.17
C LYS A 95 7.20 -4.66 7.84
N ILE A 96 7.36 -5.11 6.61
CA ILE A 96 6.89 -6.44 6.18
C ILE A 96 8.00 -7.44 6.48
N PHE A 97 7.71 -8.49 7.26
CA PHE A 97 8.65 -9.59 7.49
C PHE A 97 8.23 -10.88 6.78
N ASP A 98 6.93 -11.04 6.50
CA ASP A 98 6.38 -12.13 5.71
C ASP A 98 5.40 -11.57 4.67
N GLY A 99 5.86 -11.49 3.42
CA GLY A 99 5.06 -10.94 2.33
C GLY A 99 3.83 -11.79 2.00
N MET A 100 3.88 -13.11 2.18
CA MET A 100 2.76 -13.98 1.84
C MET A 100 1.65 -13.84 2.86
N LEU A 101 2.03 -13.82 4.13
CA LEU A 101 1.10 -13.62 5.24
C LEU A 101 0.46 -12.23 5.17
N PHE A 102 1.25 -11.19 4.87
CA PHE A 102 0.76 -9.82 4.68
C PHE A 102 -0.24 -9.68 3.53
N ILE A 103 0.05 -10.23 2.35
CA ILE A 103 -0.90 -10.17 1.22
C ILE A 103 -2.19 -10.89 1.56
N LYS A 104 -2.11 -12.08 2.16
CA LYS A 104 -3.29 -12.84 2.59
C LYS A 104 -4.14 -12.07 3.59
N SER A 105 -3.52 -11.46 4.60
CA SER A 105 -4.25 -10.69 5.61
C SER A 105 -4.95 -9.48 4.99
N ILE A 106 -4.25 -8.69 4.16
CA ILE A 106 -4.84 -7.50 3.50
C ILE A 106 -5.99 -7.89 2.56
N CYS A 107 -5.82 -8.92 1.73
CA CYS A 107 -6.88 -9.39 0.83
C CYS A 107 -8.12 -9.88 1.60
N SER A 108 -7.93 -10.51 2.75
CA SER A 108 -9.04 -11.02 3.57
C SER A 108 -9.82 -9.92 4.30
N LEU A 109 -9.16 -8.80 4.62
CA LEU A 109 -9.72 -7.74 5.47
C LEU A 109 -10.38 -6.60 4.68
N ASN A 110 -9.90 -6.29 3.47
CA ASN A 110 -10.24 -5.02 2.84
C ASN A 110 -11.30 -5.09 1.74
N GLY A 111 -11.57 -6.27 1.13
CA GLY A 111 -12.54 -6.45 0.04
C GLY A 111 -12.23 -5.69 -1.26
N ASN A 112 -11.55 -4.55 -1.16
CA ASN A 112 -10.91 -3.78 -2.20
C ASN A 112 -9.40 -4.07 -2.14
N ASN A 113 -8.87 -4.60 -3.24
CA ASN A 113 -7.49 -5.08 -3.35
C ASN A 113 -6.49 -3.95 -3.70
N ASP A 114 -6.96 -2.70 -3.81
CA ASP A 114 -6.10 -1.55 -4.00
C ASP A 114 -5.20 -1.34 -2.78
N LEU A 115 -3.89 -1.54 -2.97
CA LEU A 115 -2.87 -1.37 -1.94
C LEU A 115 -1.74 -0.50 -2.49
N ILE A 116 -1.46 0.63 -1.84
CA ILE A 116 -0.28 1.45 -2.13
C ILE A 116 0.66 1.46 -0.93
N LEU A 117 1.89 1.03 -1.17
CA LEU A 117 3.00 1.05 -0.23
C LEU A 117 4.07 2.06 -0.68
N PHE A 118 4.45 2.97 0.20
CA PHE A 118 5.65 3.78 0.04
C PHE A 118 6.81 3.19 0.80
N VAL A 119 7.96 3.02 0.16
CA VAL A 119 9.18 2.51 0.76
C VAL A 119 10.11 3.68 0.99
N LYS A 120 10.67 3.83 2.21
CA LYS A 120 11.50 5.00 2.54
C LYS A 120 12.89 4.99 1.92
N SER A 121 13.51 3.81 1.87
CA SER A 121 14.91 3.63 1.49
C SER A 121 15.08 2.25 0.86
N PRO A 122 15.28 2.16 -0.47
CA PRO A 122 15.20 3.24 -1.46
C PRO A 122 13.78 3.84 -1.54
N ARG A 123 13.68 5.12 -1.91
CA ARG A 123 12.40 5.80 -2.09
C ARG A 123 11.64 5.19 -3.26
N LYS A 124 10.62 4.38 -2.99
CA LYS A 124 9.80 3.69 -4.00
C LYS A 124 8.32 3.77 -3.66
N ILE A 125 7.46 3.70 -4.67
CA ILE A 125 6.02 3.49 -4.49
C ILE A 125 5.73 2.15 -5.16
N LEU A 126 5.07 1.26 -4.45
CA LEU A 126 4.45 0.05 -4.99
C LEU A 126 2.96 0.25 -4.89
N ALA A 127 2.28 0.26 -6.03
CA ALA A 127 0.83 0.30 -6.07
C ALA A 127 0.34 -0.98 -6.75
N PHE A 128 -0.58 -1.65 -6.07
CA PHE A 128 -1.39 -2.73 -6.58
C PHE A 128 -2.77 -2.12 -6.71
N SER A 129 -3.30 -2.02 -7.92
CA SER A 129 -4.69 -1.63 -8.10
C SER A 129 -5.42 -2.73 -8.83
N ASP A 130 -6.56 -3.17 -8.30
CA ASP A 130 -7.45 -4.12 -8.91
C ASP A 130 -8.54 -3.32 -9.64
N ASP A 131 -8.31 -3.02 -10.92
CA ASP A 131 -9.45 -2.77 -11.78
C ASP A 131 -10.02 -4.14 -12.18
N GLU A 132 -11.34 -4.23 -12.38
CA GLU A 132 -12.11 -5.47 -12.58
C GLU A 132 -11.53 -6.46 -13.63
N TYR A 133 -10.50 -6.06 -14.38
CA TYR A 133 -9.86 -6.84 -15.43
C TYR A 133 -8.32 -6.86 -15.39
N THR A 134 -7.63 -5.99 -14.65
CA THR A 134 -6.17 -5.85 -14.62
C THR A 134 -5.62 -5.39 -13.27
N ILE A 135 -4.46 -5.93 -12.90
CA ILE A 135 -3.64 -5.36 -11.83
C ILE A 135 -2.57 -4.47 -12.43
N SER A 136 -2.60 -3.19 -12.07
CA SER A 136 -1.60 -2.20 -12.45
C SER A 136 -0.49 -2.13 -11.41
N PHE A 137 0.75 -2.27 -11.86
CA PHE A 137 1.95 -2.15 -11.04
C PHE A 137 2.75 -0.92 -11.48
N TYR A 138 3.24 -0.19 -10.49
CA TYR A 138 4.04 1.02 -10.69
C TYR A 138 5.43 0.78 -10.10
N GLU A 139 6.48 0.90 -10.91
CA GLU A 139 7.87 0.86 -10.41
C GLU A 139 8.37 2.23 -9.93
N GLU A 140 9.49 2.15 -9.21
CA GLU A 140 10.42 3.19 -8.78
C GLU A 140 10.34 4.50 -9.59
N MET A 141 9.65 5.49 -9.04
CA MET A 141 9.79 6.87 -9.51
C MET A 141 10.94 7.54 -8.75
N ILE A 142 12.15 7.47 -9.36
CA ILE A 142 13.33 8.26 -8.99
C ILE A 142 12.93 9.72 -8.71
#